data_AF-H5WXS3-F1
#
_entry.id   AF-H5WXS3-F1
#
_cell.length_a   1.000
_cell.length_b   1.000
_cell.length_c   1.000
_cell.angle_alpha   90.00
_cell.angle_beta   90.00
_cell.angle_gamma   90.00
#
_symmetry.space_group_name_H-M   'P 1'
#
loop_
_entity.id
_entity.type
_entity.pdbx_description
1 polymer ?
#
loop_
_entity_poly.entity_id
_entity_poly.type
_entity_poly.pdbx_seq_one_letter_code
_entity_poly.pdbx_strand_id
1 'polypeptide(L)' 'MGETRRVCHVVPLPESRPAPEELTALCGERIRPGQAEVLTTFTGMPCEVCLAAAVRGNPVGLVGAAG' A
#
# COMPACT_ATOMS: atom_id res chain seq x y z
N MET A 1 5.23 3.66 -25.30
CA MET A 1 6.10 3.24 -24.19
C MET A 1 5.26 3.24 -22.93
N GLY A 2 5.36 2.18 -22.14
CA GLY A 2 4.30 1.72 -21.24
C GLY A 2 4.04 2.62 -20.04
N GLU A 3 2.83 3.17 -19.99
CA GLU A 3 2.15 3.61 -18.78
C GLU A 3 1.94 2.36 -17.91
N THR A 4 3.03 1.89 -17.31
CA THR A 4 3.05 0.70 -16.45
C THR A 4 2.06 0.99 -15.34
N ARG A 5 1.01 0.17 -15.24
CA ARG A 5 -0.07 0.29 -14.25
C ARG A 5 0.54 0.29 -12.84
N ARG A 6 0.96 1.46 -12.35
CA ARG A 6 1.48 1.66 -11.00
C ARG A 6 0.28 1.65 -10.06
N VAL A 7 -0.15 0.43 -9.74
CA VAL A 7 -1.20 0.21 -8.75
C VAL A 7 -0.55 0.19 -7.38
N CYS A 8 -1.09 0.99 -6.46
CA CYS A 8 -0.58 1.06 -5.10
C CYS A 8 -1.47 0.24 -4.15
N HIS A 9 -0.83 -0.52 -3.27
CA HIS A 9 -1.47 -1.44 -2.34
C HIS A 9 -1.14 -1.07 -0.90
N VAL A 10 -2.08 -1.33 0.00
CA VAL A 10 -1.88 -1.12 1.45
C VAL A 10 -1.50 -2.44 2.07
N VAL A 11 -0.39 -2.45 2.79
CA VAL A 11 0.10 -3.62 3.51
C VAL A 11 0.14 -3.27 5.00
N PRO A 12 -0.52 -4.04 5.88
CA PRO A 12 -0.30 -3.91 7.31
C PRO A 12 1.13 -4.37 7.65
N LEU A 13 1.90 -3.49 8.30
CA LEU A 13 3.24 -3.83 8.76
C LEU A 13 3.13 -4.78 9.97
N PRO A 14 3.68 -6.00 9.90
CA PRO A 14 3.78 -6.84 11.09
C PRO A 14 4.73 -6.19 12.10
N GLU A 15 4.32 -6.16 13.37
CA GLU A 15 5.14 -5.68 14.49
C GLU A 15 6.33 -6.61 14.81
N SER A 16 6.30 -7.84 14.30
CA SER A 16 7.36 -8.82 14.48
C SER A 16 8.58 -8.53 13.61
N ARG A 17 9.77 -8.56 14.22
CA ARG A 17 11.05 -8.60 13.52
C ARG A 17 11.66 -10.02 13.58
N PRO A 18 12.35 -10.49 12.53
CA PRO A 18 12.61 -9.81 11.24
C PRO A 18 11.36 -9.67 10.36
N ALA A 19 11.40 -8.73 9.40
CA ALA A 19 10.31 -8.56 8.44
C ALA A 19 10.10 -9.86 7.64
N PRO A 20 8.84 -10.23 7.32
CA PRO A 20 8.55 -11.47 6.61
C PRO A 20 9.08 -11.42 5.17
N GLU A 21 9.34 -12.60 4.61
CA GLU A 21 9.78 -12.78 3.22
C GLU A 21 8.68 -12.42 2.20
N GLU A 22 7.44 -12.31 2.66
CA GLU A 22 6.29 -11.91 1.86
C GLU A 22 5.32 -11.06 2.70
N LEU A 23 4.81 -10.01 2.08
CA LEU A 23 3.82 -9.11 2.63
C LEU A 23 2.51 -9.27 1.88
N THR A 24 1.39 -9.36 2.59
CA THR A 24 0.07 -9.46 1.97
C THR A 24 -0.66 -8.13 2.07
N ALA A 25 -1.06 -7.58 0.93
CA ALA A 25 -1.87 -6.38 0.87
C ALA A 25 -3.31 -6.65 1.35
N LEU A 26 -4.04 -5.59 1.70
CA LEU A 26 -5.45 -5.69 2.10
C LEU A 26 -6.36 -6.27 0.99
N CYS A 27 -5.96 -6.13 -0.28
CA CYS A 27 -6.65 -6.76 -1.41
C CYS A 27 -6.27 -8.24 -1.63
N GLY A 28 -5.37 -8.79 -0.83
CA GLY A 28 -4.85 -10.17 -0.95
C GLY A 28 -3.63 -10.32 -1.87
N GLU A 29 -3.11 -9.23 -2.45
CA GLU A 29 -1.91 -9.27 -3.29
C GLU A 29 -0.67 -9.61 -2.46
N ARG A 30 0.23 -10.42 -3.03
CA ARG A 30 1.45 -10.88 -2.36
C ARG A 30 2.65 -10.12 -2.89
N ILE A 31 3.32 -9.39 -2.00
CA ILE A 31 4.44 -8.52 -2.32
C ILE A 31 5.70 -9.08 -1.67
N ARG A 32 6.70 -9.36 -2.50
CA ARG A 32 8.01 -9.82 -2.06
C ARG A 32 8.99 -8.65 -1.95
N PRO A 33 10.04 -8.76 -1.10
CA PRO A 33 11.10 -7.76 -1.07
C PRO A 33 11.69 -7.56 -2.48
N GLY A 34 11.83 -6.30 -2.89
CA GLY A 34 12.31 -5.92 -4.22
C GLY A 34 11.27 -5.91 -5.35
N GLN A 35 10.00 -6.25 -5.07
CA GLN A 35 8.90 -6.14 -6.04
C GLN A 35 8.10 -4.84 -5.94
N ALA A 36 8.20 -4.13 -4.81
CA ALA A 36 7.50 -2.89 -4.57
C ALA A 36 8.41 -1.89 -3.85
N GLU A 37 8.11 -0.61 -4.06
CA GLU A 37 8.72 0.50 -3.33
C GLU A 37 7.76 0.97 -2.23
N VAL A 38 8.33 1.37 -1.08
CA VAL A 38 7.55 1.92 0.03
C VAL A 38 7.17 3.35 -0.33
N LEU A 39 5.86 3.61 -0.44
CA LEU A 39 5.33 4.94 -0.67
C LEU A 39 4.88 5.56 0.66
N THR A 40 5.25 6.81 0.90
CA THR A 40 4.86 7.57 2.09
C THR A 40 3.45 8.17 1.99
N THR A 41 2.90 8.25 0.77
CA THR A 41 1.55 8.71 0.48
C THR A 41 0.92 7.86 -0.60
N PHE A 42 -0.41 7.73 -0.60
CA PHE A 42 -1.14 7.13 -1.72
C PHE A 42 -0.99 8.01 -2.96
N THR A 43 -0.11 7.62 -3.86
CA THR A 43 0.17 8.32 -5.12
C THR A 43 -0.01 7.36 -6.30
N GLY A 44 -0.38 7.86 -7.48
CA GLY A 44 -0.71 7.01 -8.64
C GLY A 44 -2.15 6.50 -8.63
N MET A 45 -2.36 5.25 -9.08
CA MET A 45 -3.69 4.62 -9.13
C MET A 45 -3.84 3.62 -7.96
N PRO A 46 -4.38 4.01 -6.79
CA PRO A 46 -4.52 3.06 -5.68
C PRO A 46 -5.48 1.93 -6.04
N CYS A 47 -5.21 0.73 -5.53
CA CYS A 47 -6.17 -0.36 -5.59
C CYS A 47 -7.46 0.03 -4.85
N GLU A 48 -8.61 -0.05 -5.51
CA GLU A 48 -9.91 0.36 -4.95
C GLU A 48 -10.25 -0.36 -3.63
N VAL A 49 -9.91 -1.65 -3.52
CA VAL A 49 -10.12 -2.46 -2.33
C VAL A 49 -9.22 -1.98 -1.18
N CYS A 50 -7.96 -1.71 -1.47
CA CYS A 50 -7.01 -1.19 -0.48
C CYS A 50 -7.40 0.23 -0.03
N LEU A 51 -7.88 1.07 -0.96
CA LEU A 51 -8.36 2.41 -0.64
C LEU A 51 -9.58 2.37 0.26
N ALA A 52 -10.60 1.57 -0.09
CA ALA A 52 -11.80 1.42 0.71
C ALA A 52 -11.49 0.86 2.12
N ALA A 53 -10.59 -0.12 2.21
CA ALA A 53 -10.17 -0.69 3.49
C ALA A 53 -9.36 0.31 4.34
N ALA A 54 -8.47 1.10 3.74
CA ALA A 54 -7.71 2.13 4.44
C ALA A 54 -8.61 3.24 5.01
N VAL A 55 -9.61 3.69 4.24
CA VAL A 55 -10.60 4.69 4.70
C VAL A 55 -11.44 4.13 5.85
N ARG A 56 -11.81 2.83 5.80
CA ARG A 56 -12.58 2.18 6.87
C ARG A 56 -11.75 1.92 8.14
N GLY A 57 -10.45 1.66 7.99
CA GLY A 57 -9.56 1.28 9.09
C GLY A 57 -8.80 2.43 9.76
N ASN A 58 -8.85 3.65 9.21
CA ASN A 58 -8.10 4.86 9.61
C ASN A 58 -6.91 4.66 10.57
N PRO A 59 -5.70 4.32 10.08
CA PRO A 59 -4.51 4.78 10.76
C PRO A 59 -4.45 6.30 10.61
N VAL A 60 -4.58 7.02 11.72
CA VAL A 60 -4.39 8.46 11.79
C VAL A 60 -3.10 8.85 11.04
N GLY A 61 -3.19 9.62 9.94
CA GLY A 61 -1.96 10.05 9.25
C GLY A 61 -2.02 10.48 7.78
N LEU A 62 -3.14 10.39 7.06
CA LEU A 62 -3.20 10.87 5.66
C LEU A 62 -4.45 11.72 5.41
N VAL A 63 -4.51 12.90 6.05
CA VAL A 63 -5.23 14.05 5.49
C VAL A 63 -4.17 15.07 5.11
N GLY A 64 -3.89 15.15 3.81
CA GLY A 64 -3.06 16.18 3.20
C GLY A 64 -3.65 16.54 1.86
N ALA A 65 -4.69 17.36 1.84
CA ALA A 65 -4.99 18.18 0.68
C ALA A 65 -3.94 19.29 0.66
N ALA A 66 -2.99 19.22 -0.26
CA ALA A 66 -2.14 20.35 -0.58
C ALA A 66 -2.75 21.05 -1.80
N GLY A 67 -3.20 22.29 -1.58
CA GLY A 67 -3.20 23.31 -2.64
C GLY A 67 -1.78 23.82 -2.87
#